data_AF-R5G827-F1
#
_entry.id   AF-R5G827-F1
#
_cell.length_a   1.000
_cell.length_b   1.000
_cell.length_c   1.000
_cell.angle_alpha   90.00
_cell.angle_beta   90.00
_cell.angle_gamma   90.00
#
_symmetry.space_group_name_H-M   'P 1'
#
loop_
_entity.id
_entity.type
_entity.pdbx_description
1 polymer ?
#
loop_
_entity_poly.entity_id
_entity_poly.type
_entity_poly.pdbx_seq_one_letter_code
_entity_poly.pdbx_strand_id
1 'polypeptide(L)'
;MKNYKEIIYYSLIGVLVLGLICTHVPTLAPLGSWVSPPIALLLGLIFALSFGNIAPKLNKAMSKYLLQYSVVGLGFGMNLYSSVAAGKEGMVFTIISVIGTMVVGWLLGKYVFKIDTNTGYLISSGTAICGGSAIAAVGPIVGAKSGQMSVALGVIFILNAIALFIFPPIGRAIGMSQQDFGLWAAIAIHDTSSVVGAGEAYGDVALQVATTVKLTRALWIVPLALVTSFIFKQKGQKIAVPRFILFFILAMLINTFLLGDYPTFGEVVSKVSKQGLNVALFFIGAGLSRDVLKSVGAKALFLGVTLWILIATGTLCYIYWV
;
A
#
# COMPACT_ATOMS: atom_id res chain seq x y z
N MET A 1 -13.42 32.54 2.98
CA MET A 1 -13.29 31.38 2.06
C MET A 1 -12.66 30.13 2.67
N LYS A 2 -11.84 30.18 3.74
CA LYS A 2 -11.25 28.96 4.33
C LYS A 2 -12.30 28.04 4.98
N ASN A 3 -13.33 28.65 5.58
CA ASN A 3 -14.35 27.96 6.37
C ASN A 3 -15.19 26.94 5.59
N TYR A 4 -15.66 27.26 4.38
CA TYR A 4 -16.55 26.35 3.63
C TYR A 4 -15.83 25.08 3.17
N LYS A 5 -14.54 25.17 2.81
CA LYS A 5 -13.77 24.02 2.35
C LYS A 5 -13.48 23.06 3.51
N GLU A 6 -13.20 23.60 4.71
CA GLU A 6 -13.05 22.81 5.92
C GLU A 6 -14.38 22.13 6.30
N ILE A 7 -15.50 22.83 6.18
CA ILE A 7 -16.84 22.22 6.37
C ILE A 7 -17.03 21.05 5.40
N ILE A 8 -16.83 21.23 4.09
CA ILE A 8 -16.95 20.14 3.09
C ILE A 8 -16.02 18.98 3.45
N TYR A 9 -14.78 19.28 3.87
CA TYR A 9 -13.79 18.26 4.22
C TYR A 9 -14.25 17.37 5.39
N TYR A 10 -14.65 17.98 6.50
CA TYR A 10 -15.09 17.25 7.68
C TYR A 10 -16.46 16.59 7.45
N SER A 11 -17.34 17.19 6.65
CA SER A 11 -18.59 16.56 6.22
C SER A 11 -18.34 15.29 5.40
N LEU A 12 -17.38 15.30 4.46
CA LEU A 12 -17.03 14.09 3.70
C LEU A 12 -16.51 12.97 4.59
N ILE A 13 -15.66 13.30 5.57
CA ILE A 13 -15.20 12.32 6.58
C ILE A 13 -16.39 11.79 7.38
N GLY A 14 -17.28 12.68 7.83
CA GLY A 14 -18.48 12.31 8.59
C GLY A 14 -19.40 11.38 7.79
N VAL A 15 -19.66 11.68 6.52
CA VAL A 15 -20.48 10.86 5.62
C VAL A 15 -19.83 9.50 5.38
N LEU A 16 -18.51 9.43 5.18
CA LEU A 16 -17.79 8.17 5.04
C LEU A 16 -17.89 7.32 6.31
N VAL A 17 -17.64 7.91 7.47
CA VAL A 17 -17.72 7.21 8.76
C VAL A 17 -19.15 6.75 9.04
N LEU A 18 -20.15 7.59 8.79
CA LEU A 18 -21.55 7.24 8.95
C LEU A 18 -21.95 6.08 8.02
N GLY A 19 -21.55 6.14 6.74
CA GLY A 19 -21.78 5.06 5.78
C GLY A 19 -21.19 3.74 6.28
N LEU A 20 -19.96 3.75 6.79
CA LEU A 20 -19.33 2.56 7.39
C LEU A 20 -20.10 2.06 8.62
N ILE A 21 -20.56 2.94 9.51
CA ILE A 21 -21.38 2.55 10.66
C ILE A 21 -22.69 1.88 10.21
N CYS A 22 -23.36 2.41 9.18
CA CYS A 22 -24.59 1.84 8.64
C CYS A 22 -24.41 0.39 8.16
N THR A 23 -23.21 -0.01 7.70
CA THR A 23 -22.95 -1.41 7.29
C THR A 23 -23.04 -2.44 8.43
N HIS A 24 -23.06 -2.00 9.70
CA HIS A 24 -23.23 -2.90 10.85
C HIS A 24 -24.68 -3.12 11.25
N VAL A 25 -25.58 -2.25 10.81
CA VAL A 25 -27.01 -2.36 11.12
C VAL A 25 -27.69 -2.99 9.90
N PRO A 26 -28.22 -4.23 9.96
CA PRO A 26 -28.72 -4.93 8.78
C PRO A 26 -29.73 -4.14 7.94
N THR A 27 -30.61 -3.37 8.59
CA THR A 27 -31.62 -2.53 7.93
C THR A 27 -31.03 -1.30 7.24
N LEU A 28 -29.88 -0.82 7.68
CA LEU A 28 -29.18 0.36 7.12
C LEU A 28 -28.00 -0.03 6.23
N ALA A 29 -27.60 -1.30 6.20
CA ALA A 29 -26.44 -1.77 5.45
C ALA A 29 -26.46 -1.39 3.95
N PRO A 30 -27.61 -1.39 3.24
CA PRO A 30 -27.67 -0.90 1.86
C PRO A 30 -27.27 0.57 1.70
N LEU A 31 -27.45 1.41 2.73
CA LEU A 31 -27.06 2.82 2.71
C LEU A 31 -25.55 3.03 2.88
N GLY A 32 -24.82 2.02 3.35
CA GLY A 32 -23.38 2.07 3.60
C GLY A 32 -22.53 1.29 2.61
N SER A 33 -23.14 0.42 1.79
CA SER A 33 -22.44 -0.50 0.88
C SER A 33 -21.65 0.19 -0.24
N TRP A 34 -21.93 1.46 -0.50
CA TRP A 34 -21.16 2.27 -1.44
C TRP A 34 -19.76 2.64 -0.92
N VAL A 35 -19.50 2.54 0.39
CA VAL A 35 -18.19 2.85 0.94
C VAL A 35 -17.26 1.66 0.72
N SER A 36 -16.41 1.77 -0.30
CA SER A 36 -15.38 0.80 -0.65
C SER A 36 -13.98 1.45 -0.65
N PRO A 37 -12.89 0.66 -0.57
CA PRO A 37 -11.53 1.18 -0.61
C PRO A 37 -11.26 2.11 -1.81
N PRO A 38 -11.64 1.77 -3.06
CA PRO A 38 -11.43 2.65 -4.21
C PRO A 38 -12.26 3.94 -4.12
N ILE A 39 -13.53 3.86 -3.70
CA ILE A 39 -14.40 5.03 -3.60
C ILE A 39 -13.90 6.01 -2.53
N ALA A 40 -13.46 5.51 -1.37
CA ALA A 40 -12.92 6.35 -0.32
C ALA A 40 -11.67 7.11 -0.80
N LEU A 41 -10.74 6.43 -1.49
CA LEU A 41 -9.58 7.08 -2.11
C LEU A 41 -9.98 8.11 -3.15
N LEU A 42 -10.94 7.78 -4.04
CA LEU A 42 -11.43 8.68 -5.09
C LEU A 42 -11.99 9.96 -4.50
N LEU A 43 -12.81 9.85 -3.44
CA LEU A 43 -13.40 11.02 -2.78
C LEU A 43 -12.33 11.92 -2.19
N GLY A 44 -11.32 11.34 -1.53
CA GLY A 44 -10.16 12.09 -1.04
C GLY A 44 -9.40 12.79 -2.18
N LEU A 45 -9.15 12.07 -3.28
CA LEU A 45 -8.45 12.59 -4.44
C LEU A 45 -9.22 13.74 -5.11
N ILE A 46 -10.51 13.54 -5.40
CA ILE A 46 -11.39 14.58 -5.97
C ILE A 46 -11.37 15.82 -5.08
N PHE A 47 -11.46 15.65 -3.77
CA PHE A 47 -11.36 16.75 -2.82
C PHE A 47 -10.01 17.48 -2.93
N ALA A 48 -8.89 16.76 -2.87
CA ALA A 48 -7.54 17.35 -2.95
C ALA A 48 -7.28 18.05 -4.29
N LEU A 49 -7.83 17.52 -5.39
CA LEU A 49 -7.77 18.12 -6.71
C LEU A 49 -8.67 19.35 -6.82
N SER A 50 -9.76 19.44 -6.08
CA SER A 50 -10.70 20.56 -6.18
C SER A 50 -10.31 21.72 -5.26
N PHE A 51 -9.85 21.40 -4.06
CA PHE A 51 -9.68 22.38 -2.98
C PHE A 51 -8.25 22.49 -2.44
N GLY A 52 -7.35 21.59 -2.86
CA GLY A 52 -5.99 21.47 -2.32
C GLY A 52 -5.93 20.61 -1.05
N ASN A 53 -4.72 20.47 -0.49
CA ASN A 53 -4.53 19.77 0.79
C ASN A 53 -4.77 20.74 1.96
N ILE A 54 -5.97 20.74 2.50
CA ILE A 54 -6.41 21.70 3.53
C ILE A 54 -5.91 21.33 4.93
N ALA A 55 -5.73 20.04 5.20
CA ALA A 55 -5.33 19.51 6.49
C ALA A 55 -4.10 18.58 6.39
N PRO A 56 -2.94 19.06 5.89
CA PRO A 56 -1.80 18.19 5.55
C PRO A 56 -1.25 17.40 6.74
N LYS A 57 -1.24 17.99 7.93
CA LYS A 57 -0.82 17.30 9.17
C LYS A 57 -1.78 16.18 9.55
N LEU A 58 -3.09 16.43 9.47
CA LEU A 58 -4.13 15.44 9.76
C LEU A 58 -4.08 14.31 8.74
N ASN A 59 -4.03 14.63 7.44
CA ASN A 59 -4.00 13.64 6.36
C ASN A 59 -2.81 12.70 6.52
N LYS A 60 -1.63 13.26 6.80
CA LYS A 60 -0.41 12.48 7.05
C LYS A 60 -0.51 11.62 8.31
N ALA A 61 -1.07 12.14 9.41
CA ALA A 61 -1.19 11.39 10.66
C ALA A 61 -2.22 10.26 10.53
N MET A 62 -3.42 10.56 10.01
CA MET A 62 -4.51 9.60 9.89
C MET A 62 -4.22 8.53 8.86
N SER A 63 -3.70 8.88 7.67
CA SER A 63 -3.28 7.88 6.68
C SER A 63 -2.25 6.91 7.25
N LYS A 64 -1.29 7.40 8.05
CA LYS A 64 -0.27 6.55 8.67
C LYS A 64 -0.83 5.67 9.78
N TYR A 65 -1.43 6.28 10.81
CA TYR A 65 -1.79 5.55 12.02
C TYR A 65 -3.01 4.66 11.80
N LEU A 66 -4.04 5.16 11.10
CA LEU A 66 -5.24 4.38 10.87
C LEU A 66 -4.93 3.16 9.98
N LEU A 67 -4.07 3.31 8.97
CA LEU A 67 -3.56 2.18 8.18
C LEU A 67 -2.81 1.17 9.06
N GLN A 68 -1.88 1.63 9.90
CA GLN A 68 -1.09 0.73 10.75
C GLN A 68 -1.97 -0.05 11.73
N TYR A 69 -2.91 0.62 12.39
CA TYR A 69 -3.85 -0.05 13.31
C TYR A 69 -4.79 -1.00 12.57
N SER A 70 -5.29 -0.61 11.40
CA SER A 70 -6.15 -1.47 10.57
C SER A 70 -5.39 -2.72 10.12
N VAL A 71 -4.15 -2.58 9.66
CA VAL A 71 -3.33 -3.74 9.27
C VAL A 71 -3.09 -4.66 10.46
N VAL A 72 -2.73 -4.13 11.63
CA VAL A 72 -2.56 -4.96 12.85
C VAL A 72 -3.86 -5.67 13.21
N GLY A 73 -4.98 -4.96 13.16
CA GLY A 73 -6.30 -5.49 13.46
C GLY A 73 -6.77 -6.57 12.48
N LEU A 74 -6.44 -6.46 11.19
CA LEU A 74 -6.67 -7.52 10.20
C LEU A 74 -5.95 -8.83 10.57
N GLY A 75 -4.80 -8.74 11.25
CA GLY A 75 -4.07 -9.91 11.74
C GLY A 75 -4.90 -10.78 12.70
N PHE A 76 -5.85 -10.19 13.44
CA PHE A 76 -6.77 -10.95 14.29
C PHE A 76 -7.81 -11.77 13.50
N GLY A 77 -7.96 -11.55 12.20
CA GLY A 77 -8.84 -12.35 11.35
C GLY A 77 -8.09 -13.35 10.45
N MET A 78 -6.79 -13.54 10.64
CA MET A 78 -5.94 -14.31 9.73
C MET A 78 -5.32 -15.52 10.44
N ASN A 79 -5.33 -16.67 9.78
CA ASN A 79 -4.67 -17.89 10.26
C ASN A 79 -3.17 -17.87 9.92
N LEU A 80 -2.32 -18.18 10.89
CA LEU A 80 -0.86 -18.18 10.72
C LEU A 80 -0.39 -19.22 9.71
N TYR A 81 -0.93 -20.45 9.74
CA TYR A 81 -0.46 -21.53 8.87
C TYR A 81 -0.75 -21.22 7.40
N SER A 82 -1.98 -20.80 7.09
CA SER A 82 -2.36 -20.34 5.74
C SER A 82 -1.50 -19.17 5.28
N SER A 83 -1.22 -18.24 6.20
CA SER A 83 -0.38 -17.08 5.93
C SER A 83 1.08 -17.47 5.63
N VAL A 84 1.68 -18.36 6.42
CA VAL A 84 3.04 -18.84 6.19
C VAL A 84 3.14 -19.61 4.88
N ALA A 85 2.14 -20.43 4.54
CA ALA A 85 2.10 -21.14 3.26
C ALA A 85 2.13 -20.15 2.08
N ALA A 86 1.22 -19.17 2.07
CA ALA A 86 1.18 -18.12 1.04
C ALA A 86 2.48 -17.29 0.98
N GLY A 87 3.07 -16.98 2.14
CA GLY A 87 4.33 -16.24 2.23
C GLY A 87 5.54 -17.00 1.68
N LYS A 88 5.59 -18.32 1.86
CA LYS A 88 6.67 -19.17 1.32
C LYS A 88 6.62 -19.27 -0.20
N GLU A 89 5.43 -19.46 -0.75
CA GLU A 89 5.20 -19.57 -2.19
C GLU A 89 5.69 -18.33 -2.96
N GLY A 90 5.49 -17.13 -2.39
CA GLY A 90 5.96 -15.87 -2.98
C GLY A 90 7.41 -15.48 -2.67
N MET A 91 8.16 -16.25 -1.86
CA MET A 91 9.44 -15.77 -1.32
C MET A 91 10.56 -15.72 -2.36
N VAL A 92 10.72 -16.76 -3.17
CA VAL A 92 11.76 -16.79 -4.22
C VAL A 92 11.51 -15.69 -5.25
N PHE A 93 10.26 -15.59 -5.72
CA PHE A 93 9.87 -14.52 -6.64
C PHE A 93 10.06 -13.13 -6.02
N THR A 94 9.81 -12.96 -4.72
CA THR A 94 10.09 -11.71 -4.02
C THR A 94 11.56 -11.33 -4.14
N ILE A 95 12.49 -12.25 -3.90
CA ILE A 95 13.93 -11.97 -3.98
C ILE A 95 14.30 -11.50 -5.40
N ILE A 96 13.89 -12.27 -6.40
CA ILE A 96 14.18 -11.98 -7.80
C ILE A 96 13.55 -10.64 -8.22
N SER A 97 12.29 -10.41 -7.86
CA SER A 97 11.58 -9.16 -8.18
C SER A 97 12.20 -7.95 -7.49
N VAL A 98 12.62 -8.05 -6.22
CA VAL A 98 13.25 -6.94 -5.50
C VAL A 98 14.59 -6.59 -6.15
N ILE A 99 15.46 -7.58 -6.34
CA ILE A 99 16.78 -7.36 -6.96
C ILE A 99 16.61 -6.85 -8.39
N GLY A 100 15.76 -7.52 -9.18
CA GLY A 100 15.47 -7.16 -10.57
C GLY A 100 14.93 -5.75 -10.69
N THR A 101 13.97 -5.36 -9.85
CA THR A 101 13.40 -4.00 -9.83
C THR A 101 14.45 -2.96 -9.48
N MET A 102 15.32 -3.23 -8.51
CA MET A 102 16.39 -2.31 -8.13
C MET A 102 17.41 -2.14 -9.27
N VAL A 103 17.83 -3.24 -9.91
CA VAL A 103 18.80 -3.21 -11.01
C VAL A 103 18.21 -2.54 -12.24
N VAL A 104 17.04 -2.99 -12.70
CA VAL A 104 16.36 -2.43 -13.88
C VAL A 104 15.98 -0.98 -13.63
N GLY A 105 15.48 -0.64 -12.44
CA GLY A 105 15.12 0.73 -12.09
C GLY A 105 16.31 1.68 -12.06
N TRP A 106 17.47 1.22 -11.56
CA TRP A 106 18.71 1.98 -11.66
C TRP A 106 19.17 2.15 -13.11
N LEU A 107 19.16 1.09 -13.93
CA LEU A 107 19.54 1.14 -15.33
C LEU A 107 18.64 2.10 -16.14
N LEU A 108 17.33 1.92 -16.05
CA LEU A 108 16.35 2.77 -16.75
C LEU A 108 16.43 4.21 -16.26
N GLY A 109 16.51 4.42 -14.93
CA GLY A 109 16.61 5.75 -14.36
C GLY A 109 17.85 6.50 -14.81
N LYS A 110 19.01 5.82 -14.83
CA LYS A 110 20.30 6.43 -15.19
C LYS A 110 20.47 6.62 -16.70
N TYR A 111 20.19 5.59 -17.50
CA TYR A 111 20.57 5.56 -18.91
C TYR A 111 19.44 5.94 -19.87
N VAL A 112 18.19 5.59 -19.54
CA VAL A 112 17.04 5.83 -20.44
C VAL A 112 16.35 7.15 -20.11
N PHE A 113 15.83 7.28 -18.89
CA PHE A 113 15.06 8.47 -18.48
C PHE A 113 15.95 9.62 -18.02
N LYS A 114 17.22 9.33 -17.68
CA LYS A 114 18.23 10.31 -17.23
C LYS A 114 17.69 11.17 -16.09
N ILE A 115 17.14 10.53 -15.07
CA ILE A 115 16.66 11.19 -13.85
C ILE A 115 17.75 11.21 -12.80
N ASP A 116 17.57 12.08 -11.82
CA ASP A 116 18.43 12.15 -10.64
C ASP A 116 18.55 10.76 -9.96
N THR A 117 19.78 10.41 -9.57
CA THR A 117 20.11 9.06 -9.08
C THR A 117 19.35 8.72 -7.80
N ASN A 118 19.22 9.66 -6.87
CA ASN A 118 18.47 9.45 -5.64
C ASN A 118 16.99 9.25 -5.94
N THR A 119 16.40 10.09 -6.79
CA THR A 119 14.99 9.95 -7.21
C THR A 119 14.72 8.59 -7.86
N GLY A 120 15.58 8.14 -8.78
CA GLY A 120 15.45 6.83 -9.41
C GLY A 120 15.63 5.67 -8.43
N TYR A 121 16.60 5.76 -7.52
CA TYR A 121 16.79 4.76 -6.47
C TYR A 121 15.57 4.68 -5.55
N LEU A 122 15.01 5.82 -5.14
CA LEU A 122 13.82 5.89 -4.31
C LEU A 122 12.60 5.28 -5.00
N ILE A 123 12.34 5.63 -6.25
CA ILE A 123 11.23 5.05 -7.03
C ILE A 123 11.40 3.54 -7.14
N SER A 124 12.60 3.08 -7.48
CA SER A 124 12.91 1.65 -7.59
C SER A 124 12.70 0.92 -6.26
N SER A 125 13.18 1.50 -5.15
CA SER A 125 13.01 0.93 -3.80
C SER A 125 11.54 0.88 -3.36
N GLY A 126 10.77 1.92 -3.68
CA GLY A 126 9.35 1.99 -3.39
C GLY A 126 8.56 0.93 -4.17
N THR A 127 8.83 0.83 -5.47
CA THR A 127 8.21 -0.15 -6.36
C THR A 127 8.58 -1.59 -5.98
N ALA A 128 9.82 -1.83 -5.56
CA ALA A 128 10.31 -3.16 -5.21
C ALA A 128 9.67 -3.77 -3.94
N ILE A 129 9.23 -2.97 -2.97
CA ILE A 129 8.82 -3.47 -1.65
C ILE A 129 7.43 -2.98 -1.25
N CYS A 130 7.35 -1.95 -0.40
CA CYS A 130 6.13 -1.46 0.23
C CYS A 130 6.01 0.07 0.09
N GLY A 131 6.50 0.60 -1.03
CA GLY A 131 6.23 1.96 -1.45
C GLY A 131 6.85 2.99 -0.52
N GLY A 132 6.00 3.79 0.11
CA GLY A 132 6.43 4.90 0.95
C GLY A 132 7.27 4.48 2.17
N SER A 133 7.07 3.28 2.73
CA SER A 133 7.87 2.82 3.87
C SER A 133 9.30 2.45 3.47
N ALA A 134 9.49 1.90 2.27
CA ALA A 134 10.82 1.65 1.72
C ALA A 134 11.53 2.97 1.42
N ILE A 135 10.85 3.91 0.75
CA ILE A 135 11.36 5.26 0.47
C ILE A 135 11.79 5.96 1.76
N ALA A 136 10.96 5.93 2.81
CA ALA A 136 11.26 6.53 4.10
C ALA A 136 12.47 5.90 4.81
N ALA A 137 12.69 4.60 4.62
CA ALA A 137 13.83 3.88 5.20
C ALA A 137 15.14 4.15 4.46
N VAL A 138 15.13 4.12 3.13
CA VAL A 138 16.37 4.28 2.33
C VAL A 138 16.72 5.74 2.04
N GLY A 139 15.74 6.65 2.03
CA GLY A 139 15.93 8.07 1.71
C GLY A 139 17.01 8.77 2.55
N PRO A 140 16.98 8.66 3.89
CA PRO A 140 18.05 9.21 4.73
C PRO A 140 19.43 8.60 4.43
N ILE A 141 19.48 7.30 4.11
CA ILE A 141 20.71 6.55 3.83
C ILE A 141 21.36 7.00 2.52
N VAL A 142 20.57 7.34 1.50
CA VAL A 142 21.08 7.86 0.23
C VAL A 142 21.26 9.39 0.25
N GLY A 143 20.94 10.05 1.36
CA GLY A 143 21.00 11.52 1.48
C GLY A 143 20.00 12.23 0.57
N ALA A 144 18.80 11.66 0.39
CA ALA A 144 17.77 12.25 -0.46
C ALA A 144 17.21 13.55 0.13
N LYS A 145 17.07 14.57 -0.73
CA LYS A 145 16.41 15.84 -0.42
C LYS A 145 14.90 15.63 -0.31
N SER A 146 14.23 16.50 0.45
CA SER A 146 12.77 16.49 0.60
C SER A 146 12.02 16.50 -0.73
N GLY A 147 12.49 17.27 -1.72
CA GLY A 147 11.91 17.28 -3.07
C GLY A 147 11.98 15.92 -3.76
N GLN A 148 13.12 15.23 -3.71
CA GLN A 148 13.31 13.90 -4.31
C GLN A 148 12.41 12.85 -3.63
N MET A 149 12.31 12.93 -2.29
CA MET A 149 11.40 12.11 -1.50
C MET A 149 9.93 12.32 -1.91
N SER A 150 9.50 13.58 -2.06
CA SER A 150 8.15 13.92 -2.48
C SER A 150 7.84 13.43 -3.90
N VAL A 151 8.78 13.56 -4.85
CA VAL A 151 8.63 13.05 -6.22
C VAL A 151 8.42 11.54 -6.20
N ALA A 152 9.30 10.81 -5.51
CA ALA A 152 9.21 9.35 -5.44
C ALA A 152 7.90 8.88 -4.78
N LEU A 153 7.52 9.50 -3.65
CA LEU A 153 6.24 9.21 -2.98
C LEU A 153 5.04 9.52 -3.87
N GLY A 154 5.08 10.64 -4.61
CA GLY A 154 4.04 11.02 -5.54
C GLY A 154 3.85 9.99 -6.66
N VAL A 155 4.94 9.52 -7.28
CA VAL A 155 4.89 8.43 -8.27
C VAL A 155 4.23 7.19 -7.68
N ILE A 156 4.69 6.74 -6.50
CA ILE A 156 4.14 5.54 -5.85
C ILE A 156 2.65 5.69 -5.55
N PHE A 157 2.22 6.81 -4.97
CA PHE A 157 0.81 7.03 -4.63
C PHE A 157 -0.09 7.16 -5.85
N ILE A 158 0.37 7.79 -6.94
CA ILE A 158 -0.40 7.85 -8.19
C ILE A 158 -0.62 6.44 -8.73
N LEU A 159 0.43 5.63 -8.83
CA LEU A 159 0.33 4.27 -9.35
C LEU A 159 -0.54 3.38 -8.45
N ASN A 160 -0.43 3.54 -7.13
CA ASN A 160 -1.25 2.81 -6.16
C ASN A 160 -2.72 3.22 -6.19
N ALA A 161 -3.02 4.49 -6.44
CA ALA A 161 -4.38 4.95 -6.67
C ALA A 161 -4.96 4.31 -7.93
N ILE A 162 -4.22 4.30 -9.03
CA ILE A 162 -4.62 3.65 -10.29
C ILE A 162 -4.82 2.14 -10.09
N ALA A 163 -3.93 1.50 -9.34
CA ALA A 163 -3.97 0.05 -9.08
C ALA A 163 -5.31 -0.42 -8.51
N LEU A 164 -5.88 0.32 -7.55
CA LEU A 164 -7.16 -0.01 -6.91
C LEU A 164 -8.32 -0.13 -7.89
N PHE A 165 -8.28 0.60 -9.01
CA PHE A 165 -9.32 0.57 -10.03
C PHE A 165 -9.01 -0.41 -11.17
N ILE A 166 -7.73 -0.63 -11.47
CA ILE A 166 -7.33 -1.43 -12.63
C ILE A 166 -7.18 -2.91 -12.28
N PHE A 167 -6.60 -3.24 -11.12
CA PHE A 167 -6.24 -4.62 -10.80
C PHE A 167 -7.46 -5.54 -10.67
N PRO A 168 -8.47 -5.23 -9.83
CA PRO A 168 -9.59 -6.15 -9.64
C PRO A 168 -10.38 -6.45 -10.93
N PRO A 169 -10.70 -5.46 -11.80
CA PRO A 169 -11.32 -5.75 -13.09
C PRO A 169 -10.46 -6.61 -14.02
N ILE A 170 -9.14 -6.37 -14.09
CA ILE A 170 -8.24 -7.21 -14.91
C ILE A 170 -8.27 -8.65 -14.39
N GLY A 171 -8.09 -8.86 -13.08
CA GLY A 171 -8.09 -10.20 -12.49
C GLY A 171 -9.39 -10.97 -12.79
N ARG A 172 -10.54 -10.29 -12.70
CA ARG A 172 -11.85 -10.88 -13.04
C ARG A 172 -11.95 -11.20 -14.53
N ALA A 173 -11.51 -10.30 -15.40
CA ALA A 173 -11.59 -10.48 -16.85
C ALA A 173 -10.77 -11.67 -17.36
N ILE A 174 -9.64 -11.97 -16.72
CA ILE A 174 -8.79 -13.13 -17.04
C ILE A 174 -9.13 -14.38 -16.19
N GLY A 175 -10.18 -14.32 -15.36
CA GLY A 175 -10.67 -15.46 -14.59
C GLY A 175 -9.74 -15.91 -13.45
N MET A 176 -8.96 -15.00 -12.84
CA MET A 176 -8.05 -15.35 -11.75
C MET A 176 -8.78 -15.90 -10.53
N SER A 177 -8.22 -16.95 -9.92
CA SER A 177 -8.61 -17.35 -8.57
C SER A 177 -8.30 -16.24 -7.57
N GLN A 178 -8.96 -16.25 -6.40
CA GLN A 178 -8.64 -15.28 -5.34
C GLN A 178 -7.22 -15.43 -4.82
N GLN A 179 -6.69 -16.66 -4.80
CA GLN A 179 -5.31 -16.96 -4.41
C GLN A 179 -4.33 -16.27 -5.36
N ASP A 180 -4.49 -16.48 -6.67
CA ASP A 180 -3.62 -15.94 -7.71
C ASP A 180 -3.69 -14.42 -7.77
N PHE A 181 -4.90 -13.86 -7.71
CA PHE A 181 -5.07 -12.42 -7.65
C PHE A 181 -4.39 -11.83 -6.41
N GLY A 182 -4.52 -12.49 -5.26
CA GLY A 182 -3.87 -12.06 -4.03
C GLY A 182 -2.36 -12.01 -4.16
N LEU A 183 -1.75 -13.05 -4.73
CA LEU A 183 -0.31 -13.11 -5.00
C LEU A 183 0.11 -12.02 -6.01
N TRP A 184 -0.62 -11.90 -7.12
CA TRP A 184 -0.36 -10.92 -8.17
C TRP A 184 -0.40 -9.48 -7.62
N ALA A 185 -1.48 -9.12 -6.93
CA ALA A 185 -1.67 -7.82 -6.32
C ALA A 185 -0.58 -7.53 -5.28
N ALA A 186 -0.25 -8.50 -4.41
CA ALA A 186 0.80 -8.34 -3.40
C ALA A 186 2.18 -8.06 -3.99
N ILE A 187 2.47 -8.59 -5.17
CA ILE A 187 3.77 -8.39 -5.80
C ILE A 187 3.80 -7.08 -6.59
N ALA A 188 2.78 -6.83 -7.40
CA ALA A 188 2.78 -5.76 -8.40
C ALA A 188 2.26 -4.40 -7.92
N ILE A 189 1.34 -4.33 -6.95
CA ILE A 189 0.93 -3.03 -6.37
C ILE A 189 2.00 -2.59 -5.37
N HIS A 190 2.29 -1.30 -5.21
CA HIS A 190 3.53 -0.90 -4.50
C HIS A 190 3.38 -0.69 -3.00
N ASP A 191 2.18 -0.46 -2.44
CA ASP A 191 2.00 -0.25 -1.00
C ASP A 191 1.01 -1.22 -0.34
N THR A 192 0.98 -1.22 0.99
CA THR A 192 0.07 -2.06 1.77
C THR A 192 -1.38 -1.60 1.64
N SER A 193 -1.65 -0.30 1.72
CA SER A 193 -3.03 0.23 1.69
C SER A 193 -3.80 -0.16 0.42
N SER A 194 -3.19 0.00 -0.74
CA SER A 194 -3.79 -0.32 -2.03
C SER A 194 -3.84 -1.81 -2.29
N VAL A 195 -2.88 -2.60 -1.79
CA VAL A 195 -2.96 -4.07 -1.86
C VAL A 195 -4.12 -4.60 -1.04
N VAL A 196 -4.24 -4.14 0.20
CA VAL A 196 -5.32 -4.55 1.09
C VAL A 196 -6.66 -4.11 0.49
N GLY A 197 -6.77 -2.87 -0.01
CA GLY A 197 -7.99 -2.40 -0.65
C GLY A 197 -8.34 -3.13 -1.96
N ALA A 198 -7.36 -3.49 -2.78
CA ALA A 198 -7.59 -4.28 -4.00
C ALA A 198 -7.97 -5.72 -3.68
N GLY A 199 -7.34 -6.33 -2.67
CA GLY A 199 -7.68 -7.65 -2.16
C GLY A 199 -9.10 -7.69 -1.59
N GLU A 200 -9.47 -6.72 -0.75
CA GLU A 200 -10.83 -6.56 -0.23
C GLU A 200 -11.86 -6.42 -1.35
N ALA A 201 -11.54 -5.63 -2.38
CA ALA A 201 -12.41 -5.47 -3.54
C ALA A 201 -12.54 -6.74 -4.39
N TYR A 202 -11.63 -7.72 -4.27
CA TYR A 202 -11.63 -8.97 -5.03
C TYR A 202 -12.24 -10.14 -4.26
N GLY A 203 -11.98 -10.25 -2.96
CA GLY A 203 -12.56 -11.26 -2.06
C GLY A 203 -11.71 -11.53 -0.82
N ASP A 204 -12.27 -12.23 0.18
CA ASP A 204 -11.61 -12.43 1.48
C ASP A 204 -10.32 -13.27 1.39
N VAL A 205 -10.28 -14.29 0.52
CA VAL A 205 -9.06 -15.10 0.32
C VAL A 205 -7.99 -14.25 -0.36
N ALA A 206 -8.37 -13.44 -1.35
CA ALA A 206 -7.46 -12.52 -2.01
C ALA A 206 -6.89 -11.50 -1.03
N LEU A 207 -7.73 -10.91 -0.17
CA LEU A 207 -7.31 -10.02 0.90
C LEU A 207 -6.29 -10.68 1.83
N GLN A 208 -6.56 -11.90 2.29
CA GLN A 208 -5.68 -12.61 3.20
C GLN A 208 -4.31 -12.90 2.57
N VAL A 209 -4.30 -13.50 1.38
CA VAL A 209 -3.07 -13.80 0.64
C VAL A 209 -2.31 -12.52 0.35
N ALA A 210 -2.99 -11.50 -0.16
CA ALA A 210 -2.32 -10.29 -0.60
C ALA A 210 -1.68 -9.53 0.56
N THR A 211 -2.39 -9.42 1.68
CA THR A 211 -1.92 -8.77 2.90
C THR A 211 -0.71 -9.50 3.47
N THR A 212 -0.79 -10.82 3.60
CA THR A 212 0.31 -11.62 4.15
C THR A 212 1.57 -11.53 3.29
N VAL A 213 1.44 -11.77 1.98
CA VAL A 213 2.59 -11.72 1.08
C VAL A 213 3.20 -10.32 1.10
N LYS A 214 2.38 -9.26 1.04
CA LYS A 214 2.89 -7.87 1.09
C LYS A 214 3.61 -7.54 2.40
N LEU A 215 3.11 -7.97 3.56
CA LEU A 215 3.74 -7.67 4.85
C LEU A 215 5.01 -8.49 5.08
N THR A 216 5.04 -9.74 4.60
CA THR A 216 6.25 -10.55 4.58
C THR A 216 7.33 -9.87 3.71
N ARG A 217 6.93 -9.31 2.56
CA ARG A 217 7.83 -8.51 1.71
C ARG A 217 8.33 -7.25 2.41
N ALA A 218 7.52 -6.59 3.25
CA ALA A 218 7.95 -5.39 3.96
C ALA A 218 9.12 -5.62 4.94
N LEU A 219 9.38 -6.86 5.36
CA LEU A 219 10.59 -7.21 6.13
C LEU A 219 11.88 -7.02 5.32
N TRP A 220 11.80 -7.07 3.98
CA TRP A 220 12.93 -6.84 3.07
C TRP A 220 13.46 -5.40 3.10
N ILE A 221 12.75 -4.48 3.75
CA ILE A 221 13.28 -3.13 4.05
C ILE A 221 14.62 -3.24 4.78
N VAL A 222 14.79 -4.20 5.69
CA VAL A 222 16.02 -4.32 6.50
C VAL A 222 17.22 -4.74 5.63
N PRO A 223 17.18 -5.87 4.89
CA PRO A 223 18.21 -6.20 3.92
C PRO A 223 18.50 -5.07 2.93
N LEU A 224 17.45 -4.45 2.35
CA LEU A 224 17.64 -3.38 1.38
C LEU A 224 18.36 -2.18 2.01
N ALA A 225 17.97 -1.76 3.21
CA ALA A 225 18.60 -0.64 3.91
C ALA A 225 20.08 -0.94 4.25
N LEU A 226 20.40 -2.16 4.67
CA LEU A 226 21.79 -2.60 4.91
C LEU A 226 22.64 -2.51 3.65
N VAL A 227 22.15 -3.10 2.55
CA VAL A 227 22.82 -3.07 1.24
C VAL A 227 22.97 -1.62 0.75
N THR A 228 21.92 -0.80 0.90
CA THR A 228 21.96 0.62 0.56
C THR A 228 23.05 1.35 1.36
N SER A 229 23.15 1.10 2.67
CA SER A 229 24.16 1.73 3.53
C SER A 229 25.58 1.37 3.10
N PHE A 230 25.80 0.12 2.68
CA PHE A 230 27.08 -0.34 2.16
C PHE A 230 27.44 0.32 0.82
N ILE A 231 26.51 0.32 -0.15
CA ILE A 231 26.71 0.89 -1.48
C ILE A 231 26.97 2.40 -1.41
N PHE A 232 26.19 3.12 -0.60
CA PHE A 232 26.31 4.57 -0.43
C PHE A 232 27.34 4.97 0.65
N LYS A 233 28.11 4.00 1.18
CA LYS A 233 29.20 4.18 2.15
C LYS A 233 28.82 5.01 3.38
N GLN A 234 27.57 4.94 3.84
CA GLN A 234 27.15 5.60 5.08
C GLN A 234 27.41 4.70 6.29
N LYS A 235 28.03 5.26 7.34
CA LYS A 235 28.26 4.58 8.63
C LYS A 235 27.27 5.11 9.68
N GLY A 236 26.67 4.21 10.46
CA GLY A 236 25.94 4.57 11.70
C GLY A 236 24.45 4.95 11.55
N GLN A 237 23.84 4.79 10.37
CA GLN A 237 22.39 4.99 10.22
C GLN A 237 21.61 3.88 10.91
N LYS A 238 20.67 4.23 11.80
CA LYS A 238 19.77 3.26 12.44
C LYS A 238 18.71 2.83 11.43
N ILE A 239 18.74 1.56 11.04
CA ILE A 239 17.72 0.97 10.17
C ILE A 239 16.44 0.78 10.97
N ALA A 240 15.38 1.47 10.57
CA ALA A 240 14.09 1.40 11.25
C ALA A 240 13.21 0.30 10.62
N VAL A 241 12.96 -0.77 11.38
CA VAL A 241 11.95 -1.77 11.02
C VAL A 241 10.56 -1.20 11.31
N PRO A 242 9.57 -1.32 10.40
CA PRO A 242 8.21 -0.88 10.68
C PRO A 242 7.60 -1.70 11.82
N ARG A 243 7.48 -1.08 13.01
CA ARG A 243 6.98 -1.74 14.24
C ARG A 243 5.60 -2.38 14.08
N PHE A 244 4.74 -1.84 13.23
CA PHE A 244 3.40 -2.39 12.99
C PHE A 244 3.42 -3.80 12.40
N ILE A 245 4.47 -4.20 11.68
CA ILE A 245 4.60 -5.56 11.13
C ILE A 245 4.74 -6.58 12.27
N LEU A 246 5.49 -6.23 13.33
CA LEU A 246 5.63 -7.09 14.51
C LEU A 246 4.30 -7.26 15.24
N PHE A 247 3.55 -6.17 15.40
CA PHE A 247 2.22 -6.23 16.01
C PHE A 247 1.21 -7.00 15.16
N PHE A 248 1.30 -6.92 13.83
CA PHE A 248 0.49 -7.74 12.92
C PHE A 248 0.79 -9.23 13.09
N ILE A 249 2.08 -9.61 13.13
CA ILE A 249 2.49 -11.00 13.38
C ILE A 249 1.97 -11.46 14.74
N LEU A 250 2.12 -10.64 15.79
CA LEU A 250 1.61 -10.94 17.11
C LEU A 250 0.08 -11.13 17.10
N ALA A 251 -0.68 -10.28 16.42
CA ALA A 251 -2.12 -10.41 16.27
C ALA A 251 -2.52 -11.74 15.60
N MET A 252 -1.81 -12.15 14.53
CA MET A 252 -2.03 -13.46 13.89
C MET A 252 -1.71 -14.64 14.81
N LEU A 253 -0.63 -14.54 15.60
CA LEU A 253 -0.27 -15.56 16.59
C LEU A 253 -1.35 -15.68 17.66
N ILE A 254 -1.83 -14.56 18.19
CA ILE A 254 -2.93 -14.52 19.16
C ILE A 254 -4.19 -15.15 18.55
N ASN A 255 -4.55 -14.78 17.32
CA ASN A 255 -5.70 -15.38 16.65
C ASN A 255 -5.57 -16.91 16.49
N THR A 256 -4.41 -17.37 16.03
CA THR A 256 -4.21 -18.79 15.71
C THR A 256 -4.10 -19.68 16.94
N PHE A 257 -3.48 -19.19 18.02
CA PHE A 257 -3.15 -20.02 19.18
C PHE A 257 -3.99 -19.73 20.42
N LEU A 258 -4.57 -18.54 20.55
CA LEU A 258 -5.26 -18.11 21.79
C LEU A 258 -6.75 -17.82 21.59
N LEU A 259 -7.20 -17.51 20.36
CA LEU A 259 -8.59 -17.17 20.07
C LEU A 259 -9.39 -18.29 19.40
N GLY A 260 -8.87 -19.53 19.40
CA GLY A 260 -9.57 -20.69 18.82
C GLY A 260 -10.96 -20.91 19.41
N ASP A 261 -11.15 -20.64 20.71
CA ASP A 261 -12.43 -20.75 21.41
C ASP A 261 -13.32 -19.51 21.27
N TYR A 262 -12.79 -18.40 20.72
CA TYR A 262 -13.49 -17.11 20.57
C TYR A 262 -13.34 -16.53 19.15
N PRO A 263 -13.77 -17.26 18.09
CA PRO A 263 -13.57 -16.84 16.71
C PRO A 263 -14.27 -15.51 16.39
N THR A 264 -15.39 -15.23 17.06
CA THR A 264 -16.17 -13.99 16.90
C THR A 264 -15.37 -12.73 17.24
N PHE A 265 -14.43 -12.79 18.20
CA PHE A 265 -13.61 -11.63 18.53
C PHE A 265 -12.69 -11.25 17.36
N GLY A 266 -12.00 -12.23 16.78
CA GLY A 266 -11.10 -12.02 15.65
C GLY A 266 -11.84 -11.48 14.42
N GLU A 267 -13.01 -12.02 14.13
CA GLU A 267 -13.88 -11.56 13.04
C GLU A 267 -14.34 -10.11 13.22
N VAL A 268 -14.79 -9.74 14.43
CA VAL A 268 -15.24 -8.37 14.73
C VAL A 268 -14.09 -7.38 14.60
N VAL A 269 -12.93 -7.69 15.17
CA VAL A 269 -11.74 -6.83 15.08
C VAL A 269 -11.32 -6.66 13.62
N SER A 270 -11.27 -7.74 12.85
CA SER A 270 -10.95 -7.71 11.42
C SER A 270 -11.95 -6.86 10.63
N LYS A 271 -13.26 -7.01 10.89
CA LYS A 271 -14.31 -6.22 10.24
C LYS A 271 -14.18 -4.73 10.51
N VAL A 272 -13.96 -4.32 11.77
CA VAL A 272 -13.72 -2.92 12.13
C VAL A 272 -12.44 -2.39 11.48
N SER A 273 -11.42 -3.24 11.36
CA SER A 273 -10.16 -2.89 10.72
C SER A 273 -10.29 -2.62 9.22
N LYS A 274 -11.12 -3.39 8.50
CA LYS A 274 -11.46 -3.10 7.09
C LYS A 274 -12.09 -1.69 6.94
N GLN A 275 -12.93 -1.29 7.88
CA GLN A 275 -13.53 0.05 7.87
C GLN A 275 -12.50 1.16 8.14
N GLY A 276 -11.60 0.94 9.10
CA GLY A 276 -10.47 1.84 9.36
C GLY A 276 -9.60 2.03 8.12
N LEU A 277 -9.35 0.96 7.36
CA LEU A 277 -8.62 1.02 6.10
C LEU A 277 -9.31 1.93 5.07
N ASN A 278 -10.63 1.81 4.91
CA ASN A 278 -11.39 2.66 3.98
C ASN A 278 -11.22 4.14 4.31
N VAL A 279 -11.31 4.49 5.59
CA VAL A 279 -11.06 5.87 6.05
C VAL A 279 -9.60 6.28 5.83
N ALA A 280 -8.63 5.38 6.05
CA ALA A 280 -7.21 5.66 5.81
C ALA A 280 -6.95 5.99 4.32
N LEU A 281 -7.59 5.27 3.41
CA LEU A 281 -7.50 5.49 1.96
C LEU A 281 -8.08 6.84 1.53
N PHE A 282 -9.15 7.32 2.18
CA PHE A 282 -9.61 8.70 1.99
C PHE A 282 -8.51 9.71 2.33
N PHE A 283 -7.85 9.57 3.48
CA PHE A 283 -6.78 10.49 3.88
C PHE A 283 -5.56 10.43 2.95
N ILE A 284 -5.26 9.25 2.39
CA ILE A 284 -4.23 9.08 1.35
C ILE A 284 -4.63 9.87 0.09
N GLY A 285 -5.86 9.68 -0.40
CA GLY A 285 -6.39 10.43 -1.55
C GLY A 285 -6.39 11.94 -1.30
N ALA A 286 -6.82 12.38 -0.11
CA ALA A 286 -6.83 13.78 0.31
C ALA A 286 -5.42 14.39 0.44
N GLY A 287 -4.38 13.56 0.48
CA GLY A 287 -2.98 13.97 0.43
C GLY A 287 -2.46 14.27 -0.98
N LEU A 288 -3.13 13.77 -2.03
CA LEU A 288 -2.71 13.88 -3.44
C LEU A 288 -3.19 15.18 -4.08
N SER A 289 -2.70 16.31 -3.57
CA SER A 289 -3.03 17.62 -4.13
C SER A 289 -2.40 17.87 -5.51
N ARG A 290 -2.93 18.87 -6.22
CA ARG A 290 -2.35 19.33 -7.50
C ARG A 290 -0.86 19.64 -7.40
N ASP A 291 -0.40 20.19 -6.28
CA ASP A 291 1.01 20.54 -6.09
C ASP A 291 1.89 19.30 -5.98
N VAL A 292 1.41 18.26 -5.29
CA VAL A 292 2.10 16.95 -5.24
C VAL A 292 2.16 16.36 -6.65
N LEU A 293 1.04 16.33 -7.37
CA LEU A 293 1.01 15.78 -8.73
C LEU A 293 1.89 16.57 -9.71
N LYS A 294 1.90 17.90 -9.63
CA LYS A 294 2.77 18.75 -10.46
C LYS A 294 4.24 18.58 -10.10
N SER A 295 4.55 18.29 -8.84
CA SER A 295 5.93 17.99 -8.45
C SER A 295 6.44 16.68 -9.06
N VAL A 296 5.53 15.75 -9.38
CA VAL A 296 5.88 14.51 -10.09
C VAL A 296 6.23 14.83 -11.54
N GLY A 297 7.53 14.88 -11.85
CA GLY A 297 8.00 15.06 -13.21
C GLY A 297 7.69 13.86 -14.10
N ALA A 298 7.38 14.10 -15.38
CA ALA A 298 7.00 13.06 -16.35
C ALA A 298 8.01 11.91 -16.42
N LYS A 299 9.30 12.21 -16.42
CA LYS A 299 10.37 11.19 -16.44
C LYS A 299 10.33 10.24 -15.24
N ALA A 300 10.05 10.78 -14.05
CA ALA A 300 9.92 9.98 -12.83
C ALA A 300 8.68 9.08 -12.89
N LEU A 301 7.56 9.62 -13.40
CA LEU A 301 6.35 8.84 -13.62
C LEU A 301 6.57 7.71 -14.63
N PHE A 302 7.20 7.98 -15.77
CA PHE A 302 7.49 6.95 -16.77
C PHE A 302 8.38 5.83 -16.24
N LEU A 303 9.39 6.17 -15.43
CA LEU A 303 10.19 5.14 -14.75
C LEU A 303 9.29 4.26 -13.87
N GLY A 304 8.47 4.88 -13.02
CA GLY A 304 7.56 4.15 -12.14
C GLY A 304 6.58 3.26 -12.90
N VAL A 305 5.94 3.78 -13.96
CA VAL A 305 5.02 3.03 -14.84
C VAL A 305 5.74 1.86 -15.50
N THR A 306 6.95 2.08 -16.03
CA THR A 306 7.71 1.02 -16.70
C THR A 306 8.06 -0.11 -15.73
N LEU A 307 8.55 0.22 -14.53
CA LEU A 307 8.82 -0.77 -13.50
C LEU A 307 7.55 -1.49 -13.06
N TRP A 308 6.45 -0.76 -12.92
CA TRP A 308 5.16 -1.34 -12.54
C TRP A 308 4.66 -2.35 -13.56
N ILE A 309 4.69 -2.00 -14.86
CA ILE A 309 4.32 -2.90 -15.95
C ILE A 309 5.21 -4.13 -15.94
N LEU A 310 6.54 -3.98 -15.83
CA LEU A 310 7.48 -5.10 -15.81
C LEU A 310 7.21 -6.07 -14.65
N ILE A 311 6.95 -5.57 -13.45
CA ILE A 311 6.64 -6.42 -12.29
C ILE A 311 5.26 -7.05 -12.46
N ALA A 312 4.25 -6.29 -12.90
CA ALA A 312 2.89 -6.78 -13.08
C ALA A 312 2.83 -7.89 -14.12
N THR A 313 3.46 -7.72 -15.28
CA THR A 313 3.52 -8.74 -16.34
C THR A 313 4.43 -9.90 -15.95
N GLY A 314 5.60 -9.64 -15.36
CA GLY A 314 6.50 -10.69 -14.89
C GLY A 314 5.86 -11.60 -13.85
N THR A 315 5.06 -11.03 -12.94
CA THR A 315 4.31 -11.80 -11.94
C THR A 315 3.17 -12.58 -12.58
N LEU A 316 2.45 -11.98 -13.54
CA LEU A 316 1.42 -12.71 -14.31
C LEU A 316 2.01 -13.93 -15.02
N CYS A 317 3.14 -13.75 -15.72
CA CYS A 317 3.83 -14.86 -16.38
C CYS A 317 4.24 -15.95 -15.38
N TYR A 318 4.73 -15.57 -14.20
CA TYR A 318 5.06 -16.53 -13.15
C TYR A 318 3.83 -17.34 -12.70
N ILE A 319 2.71 -16.67 -12.41
CA ILE A 319 1.49 -17.33 -11.93
C ILE A 319 0.91 -18.32 -12.96
N TYR A 320 0.98 -18.00 -14.26
CA TYR A 320 0.37 -18.86 -15.29
C TYR A 320 1.31 -19.94 -15.83
N TRP A 321 2.63 -19.80 -15.71
CA TRP A 321 3.60 -20.68 -16.38
C TRP A 321 4.55 -21.44 -15.44
N VAL A 322 4.46 -21.22 -14.12
CA VAL A 322 5.24 -21.94 -13.09
C VAL A 322 4.26 -22.61 -12.14
#